data_AF-A0A3M0HK65-F1
#
_entry.id   AF-A0A3M0HK65-F1
#
_cell.length_a   1.000
_cell.length_b   1.000
_cell.length_c   1.000
_cell.angle_alpha   90.00
_cell.angle_beta   90.00
_cell.angle_gamma   90.00
#
_symmetry.space_group_name_H-M   'P 1'
#
loop_
_entity.id
_entity.type
_entity.pdbx_description
1 polymer ?
#
loop_
_entity_poly.entity_id
_entity_poly.type
_entity_poly.pdbx_seq_one_letter_code
_entity_poly.pdbx_strand_id
1 'polypeptide(L)'
;MSVATASYTGWADVHRFSNRSGGAALLADSCATLRALNPDYPRMYAVAAMANEGKRRWWQLAVGLEDGRVEQMYRRSLEDLDVPEAAAVQVATALIHAVVGRVSALLVLEARAWDPGIDNLWIHMDSDGGIDWAGVASPILRVLPEDSAAGEPGTVTLPCEQALLVWTAHRCTTSLGAVFRAIADRAPLDARVFWALVGDAILGASTYVPILAGASASAGARRGQLLLDAMVAAGAPVRSRVGVPGRARLRAS
;
A
#
# COMPACT_ATOMS: atom_id res chain seq x y z
N MET A 1 -15.76 41.73 -27.54
CA MET A 1 -14.92 41.59 -26.34
C MET A 1 -15.03 40.15 -25.88
N SER A 2 -14.00 39.35 -26.13
CA SER A 2 -13.95 37.92 -25.79
C SER A 2 -12.83 37.73 -24.77
N VAL A 3 -13.20 37.32 -23.56
CA VAL A 3 -12.25 37.07 -22.47
C VAL A 3 -11.69 35.66 -22.68
N ALA A 4 -10.41 35.60 -23.05
CA ALA A 4 -9.67 34.36 -23.13
C ALA A 4 -9.46 33.81 -21.71
N THR A 5 -9.98 32.61 -21.46
CA THR A 5 -9.72 31.81 -20.25
C THR A 5 -8.27 31.31 -20.29
N ALA A 6 -7.43 31.89 -19.44
CA ALA A 6 -6.08 31.37 -19.20
C ALA A 6 -6.18 30.04 -18.45
N SER A 7 -5.90 28.94 -19.14
CA SER A 7 -5.74 27.61 -18.54
C SER A 7 -4.45 27.59 -17.70
N TYR A 8 -4.61 27.42 -16.40
CA TYR A 8 -3.53 27.32 -15.42
C TYR A 8 -2.78 25.98 -15.58
N THR A 9 -1.67 25.98 -16.31
CA THR A 9 -0.78 24.80 -16.50
C THR A 9 0.35 24.72 -15.45
N GLY A 10 0.05 25.06 -14.19
CA GLY A 10 1.06 25.24 -13.13
C GLY A 10 1.58 23.96 -12.45
N TRP A 11 1.10 22.77 -12.79
CA TRP A 11 1.46 21.52 -12.09
C TRP A 11 2.54 20.68 -12.79
N ALA A 12 2.94 21.03 -14.01
CA ALA A 12 3.83 20.19 -14.82
C ALA A 12 5.34 20.39 -14.54
N ASP A 13 5.74 21.48 -13.87
CA ASP A 13 7.15 21.93 -13.90
C ASP A 13 7.95 21.83 -12.58
N VAL A 14 7.41 21.21 -11.51
CA VAL A 14 8.11 21.20 -10.20
C VAL A 14 8.90 19.91 -9.88
N HIS A 15 8.87 18.88 -10.73
CA HIS A 15 9.55 17.60 -10.40
C HIS A 15 10.58 17.06 -11.42
N ARG A 16 11.12 17.90 -12.31
CA ARG A 16 12.39 17.57 -12.99
C ARG A 16 13.61 17.80 -12.07
N PHE A 17 13.55 17.30 -10.84
CA PHE A 17 14.79 17.04 -10.11
C PHE A 17 15.33 15.71 -10.65
N SER A 18 16.55 15.77 -11.17
CA SER A 18 17.32 14.66 -11.72
C SER A 18 17.07 13.37 -10.93
N ASN A 19 16.27 12.48 -11.52
CA ASN A 19 16.14 11.09 -11.10
C ASN A 19 17.47 10.40 -11.41
N ARG A 20 18.48 10.67 -10.57
CA ARG A 20 19.79 10.01 -10.66
C ARG A 20 19.53 8.53 -10.41
N SER A 21 20.05 7.71 -11.30
CA SER A 21 19.98 6.24 -11.33
C SER A 21 20.13 5.53 -9.98
N GLY A 22 20.76 6.15 -8.98
CA GLY A 22 20.95 5.60 -7.63
C GLY A 22 19.66 5.26 -6.87
N GLY A 23 18.64 6.14 -6.90
CA GLY A 23 17.41 5.89 -6.14
C GLY A 23 16.60 4.71 -6.68
N ALA A 24 16.55 4.57 -8.01
CA ALA A 24 15.90 3.43 -8.65
C ALA A 24 16.65 2.12 -8.36
N ALA A 25 17.98 2.15 -8.24
CA ALA A 25 18.77 0.97 -7.89
C ALA A 25 18.52 0.51 -6.45
N LEU A 26 18.53 1.43 -5.48
CA LEU A 26 18.27 1.09 -4.07
C LEU A 26 16.87 0.48 -3.86
N LEU A 27 15.86 1.06 -4.50
CA LEU A 27 14.52 0.47 -4.49
C LEU A 27 14.50 -0.90 -5.18
N ALA A 28 15.19 -1.06 -6.32
CA ALA A 28 15.23 -2.31 -7.05
C ALA A 28 15.83 -3.45 -6.22
N ASP A 29 16.86 -3.17 -5.41
CA ASP A 29 17.48 -4.14 -4.50
C ASP A 29 16.48 -4.59 -3.42
N SER A 30 15.84 -3.65 -2.70
CA SER A 30 14.79 -3.99 -1.74
C SER A 30 13.63 -4.74 -2.40
N CYS A 31 13.22 -4.38 -3.62
CA CYS A 31 12.17 -5.08 -4.37
C CYS A 31 12.61 -6.49 -4.80
N ALA A 32 13.89 -6.72 -5.09
CA ALA A 32 14.42 -8.05 -5.36
C ALA A 32 14.35 -8.93 -4.11
N THR A 33 14.76 -8.39 -2.95
CA THR A 33 14.63 -9.07 -1.66
C THR A 33 13.18 -9.45 -1.36
N LEU A 34 12.23 -8.52 -1.50
CA LEU A 34 10.82 -8.78 -1.24
C LEU A 34 10.21 -9.86 -2.15
N ARG A 35 10.61 -9.90 -3.43
CA ARG A 35 10.17 -10.95 -4.36
C ARG A 35 10.78 -12.31 -4.06
N ALA A 36 11.98 -12.34 -3.47
CA ALA A 36 12.66 -13.57 -3.09
C ALA A 36 12.10 -14.23 -1.82
N LEU A 37 11.27 -13.52 -1.03
CA LEU A 37 10.67 -14.03 0.21
C LEU A 37 9.87 -15.32 -0.01
N ASN A 38 9.16 -15.44 -1.13
CA ASN A 38 8.40 -16.63 -1.46
C ASN A 38 8.54 -16.95 -2.95
N PRO A 39 9.43 -17.88 -3.33
CA PRO A 39 9.65 -18.25 -4.73
C PRO A 39 8.40 -18.77 -5.46
N ASP A 40 7.46 -19.37 -4.73
CA ASP A 40 6.19 -19.86 -5.31
C ASP A 40 5.21 -18.71 -5.57
N TYR A 41 5.33 -17.61 -4.82
CA TYR A 41 4.46 -16.43 -4.90
C TYR A 41 5.26 -15.12 -4.94
N PRO A 42 6.14 -14.90 -5.92
CA PRO A 42 7.06 -13.77 -5.93
C PRO A 42 6.34 -12.42 -6.07
N ARG A 43 5.08 -12.43 -6.52
CA ARG A 43 4.26 -11.22 -6.69
C ARG A 43 3.59 -10.74 -5.40
N MET A 44 3.60 -11.56 -4.33
CA MET A 44 2.94 -11.22 -3.07
C MET A 44 3.39 -9.85 -2.53
N TYR A 45 4.69 -9.56 -2.59
CA TYR A 45 5.25 -8.27 -2.14
C TYR A 45 5.91 -7.47 -3.27
N ALA A 46 5.57 -7.76 -4.53
CA ALA A 46 6.23 -7.13 -5.66
C ALA A 46 5.86 -5.65 -5.82
N VAL A 47 6.91 -4.84 -6.03
CA VAL A 47 6.84 -3.40 -6.30
C VAL A 47 7.74 -3.06 -7.49
N ALA A 48 7.32 -2.11 -8.31
CA ALA A 48 8.10 -1.60 -9.45
C ALA A 48 8.34 -0.09 -9.36
N ALA A 49 9.50 0.36 -9.84
CA ALA A 49 9.77 1.77 -10.09
C ALA A 49 9.18 2.19 -11.44
N MET A 50 8.27 3.15 -11.46
CA MET A 50 7.44 3.40 -12.63
C MET A 50 8.16 4.10 -13.79
N ALA A 51 9.37 4.63 -13.61
CA ALA A 51 10.06 5.38 -14.68
C ALA A 51 10.20 4.59 -15.99
N ASN A 52 10.39 3.26 -15.91
CA ASN A 52 10.69 2.41 -17.07
C ASN A 52 9.57 1.42 -17.42
N GLU A 53 8.42 1.48 -16.73
CA GLU A 53 7.34 0.50 -16.92
C GLU A 53 6.38 0.90 -18.05
N GLY A 54 6.02 -0.06 -18.91
CA GLY A 54 4.98 0.15 -19.93
C GLY A 54 3.60 0.26 -19.30
N LYS A 55 2.88 1.38 -19.52
CA LYS A 55 1.69 1.75 -18.71
C LYS A 55 0.38 1.05 -19.08
N ARG A 56 0.35 0.11 -20.03
CA ARG A 56 -0.89 -0.49 -20.57
C ARG A 56 -1.82 -1.10 -19.51
N ARG A 57 -1.27 -1.78 -18.51
CA ARG A 57 -2.04 -2.43 -17.41
C ARG A 57 -1.85 -1.75 -16.06
N TRP A 58 -1.20 -0.60 -16.08
CA TRP A 58 -0.95 0.20 -14.90
C TRP A 58 -1.94 1.35 -14.85
N TRP A 59 -2.44 1.65 -13.67
CA TRP A 59 -3.20 2.88 -13.43
C TRP A 59 -2.69 3.54 -12.16
N GLN A 60 -2.60 4.86 -12.19
CA GLN A 60 -2.22 5.63 -11.01
C GLN A 60 -3.37 5.58 -10.01
N LEU A 61 -3.08 5.32 -8.73
CA LEU A 61 -4.10 5.10 -7.71
C LEU A 61 -5.05 6.30 -7.65
N ALA A 62 -4.52 7.53 -7.55
CA ALA A 62 -5.33 8.74 -7.50
C ALA A 62 -6.36 8.85 -8.64
N VAL A 63 -5.94 8.55 -9.87
CA VAL A 63 -6.80 8.66 -11.07
C VAL A 63 -7.79 7.49 -11.14
N GLY A 64 -7.31 6.26 -10.93
CA GLY A 64 -8.16 5.08 -11.10
C GLY A 64 -9.25 4.93 -10.04
N LEU A 65 -9.07 5.51 -8.84
CA LEU A 65 -10.14 5.57 -7.84
C LEU A 65 -11.33 6.41 -8.30
N GLU A 66 -11.12 7.40 -9.17
CA GLU A 66 -12.17 8.26 -9.72
C GLU A 66 -12.74 7.72 -11.06
N ASP A 67 -11.90 7.08 -11.87
CA ASP A 67 -12.24 6.59 -13.22
C ASP A 67 -12.97 5.23 -13.27
N GLY A 68 -13.60 4.82 -12.16
CA GLY A 68 -14.43 3.60 -12.10
C GLY A 68 -13.66 2.27 -12.05
N ARG A 69 -12.34 2.28 -11.82
CA ARG A 69 -11.55 1.03 -11.69
C ARG A 69 -12.02 0.17 -10.54
N VAL A 70 -12.35 0.80 -9.41
CA VAL A 70 -12.85 0.10 -8.21
C VAL A 70 -14.16 -0.61 -8.49
N GLU A 71 -15.09 0.04 -9.22
CA GLU A 71 -16.36 -0.58 -9.58
C GLU A 71 -16.18 -1.76 -10.54
N GLN A 72 -15.25 -1.64 -11.50
CA GLN A 72 -14.91 -2.77 -12.38
C GLN A 72 -14.35 -3.95 -11.59
N MET A 73 -13.46 -3.71 -10.62
CA MET A 73 -12.94 -4.75 -9.74
C MET A 73 -14.05 -5.39 -8.90
N TYR A 74 -14.95 -4.57 -8.35
CA TYR A 74 -16.06 -5.03 -7.52
C TYR A 74 -17.04 -5.89 -8.30
N ARG A 75 -17.47 -5.45 -9.49
CA ARG A 75 -18.37 -6.24 -10.34
C ARG A 75 -17.78 -7.59 -10.70
N ARG A 76 -16.49 -7.63 -11.06
CA ARG A 76 -15.81 -8.89 -11.37
C ARG A 76 -15.75 -9.82 -10.16
N SER A 77 -15.36 -9.29 -9.00
CA SER A 77 -15.32 -10.06 -7.76
C SER A 77 -16.71 -10.56 -7.34
N LEU A 78 -17.77 -9.79 -7.63
CA LEU A 78 -19.15 -10.20 -7.41
C LEU A 78 -19.57 -11.34 -8.35
N GLU A 79 -19.16 -11.31 -9.61
CA GLU A 79 -19.37 -12.41 -10.56
C GLU A 79 -18.73 -13.72 -10.07
N ASP A 80 -17.57 -13.64 -9.43
CA ASP A 80 -16.85 -14.82 -8.92
C ASP A 80 -17.41 -15.35 -7.58
N LEU A 81 -17.87 -14.46 -6.69
CA LEU A 81 -18.24 -14.84 -5.31
C LEU A 81 -19.75 -14.93 -5.07
N ASP A 82 -20.58 -14.26 -5.88
CA ASP A 82 -22.03 -14.13 -5.72
C ASP A 82 -22.49 -13.62 -4.33
N VAL A 83 -21.58 -12.95 -3.59
CA VAL A 83 -21.84 -12.39 -2.27
C VAL A 83 -21.30 -10.95 -2.22
N PRO A 84 -22.17 -9.92 -2.23
CA PRO A 84 -21.79 -8.51 -2.28
C PRO A 84 -20.74 -8.07 -1.26
N GLU A 85 -20.89 -8.45 0.00
CA GLU A 85 -19.97 -8.08 1.07
C GLU A 85 -18.61 -8.78 0.92
N ALA A 86 -18.60 -10.05 0.49
CA ALA A 86 -17.37 -10.80 0.26
C ALA A 86 -16.57 -10.20 -0.90
N ALA A 87 -17.27 -9.78 -1.97
CA ALA A 87 -16.65 -9.10 -3.10
C ALA A 87 -16.04 -7.75 -2.71
N ALA A 88 -16.75 -6.97 -1.88
CA ALA A 88 -16.25 -5.71 -1.36
C ALA A 88 -14.97 -5.92 -0.51
N VAL A 89 -14.98 -6.93 0.36
CA VAL A 89 -13.83 -7.32 1.19
C VAL A 89 -12.64 -7.79 0.35
N GLN A 90 -12.87 -8.56 -0.72
CA GLN A 90 -11.79 -9.02 -1.61
C GLN A 90 -11.10 -7.84 -2.31
N VAL A 91 -11.88 -6.92 -2.88
CA VAL A 91 -11.35 -5.70 -3.52
C VAL A 91 -10.62 -4.82 -2.52
N ALA A 92 -11.21 -4.61 -1.33
CA ALA A 92 -10.58 -3.86 -0.25
C ALA A 92 -9.24 -4.46 0.15
N THR A 93 -9.19 -5.78 0.38
CA THR A 93 -7.97 -6.49 0.78
C THR A 93 -6.86 -6.31 -0.25
N ALA A 94 -7.17 -6.42 -1.55
CA ALA A 94 -6.20 -6.25 -2.62
C ALA A 94 -5.61 -4.82 -2.66
N LEU A 95 -6.46 -3.79 -2.56
CA LEU A 95 -6.03 -2.39 -2.56
C LEU A 95 -5.29 -2.02 -1.25
N ILE A 96 -5.75 -2.49 -0.10
CA ILE A 96 -5.07 -2.34 1.19
C ILE A 96 -3.66 -2.94 1.11
N HIS A 97 -3.54 -4.14 0.56
CA HIS A 97 -2.24 -4.81 0.42
C HIS A 97 -1.30 -4.05 -0.52
N ALA A 98 -1.82 -3.42 -1.58
CA ALA A 98 -1.05 -2.55 -2.47
C ALA A 98 -0.53 -1.29 -1.77
N VAL A 99 -1.32 -0.71 -0.86
CA VAL A 99 -0.94 0.52 -0.13
C VAL A 99 -0.04 0.22 1.07
N VAL A 100 -0.50 -0.60 2.03
CA VAL A 100 0.17 -0.78 3.31
C VAL A 100 0.86 -2.13 3.44
N GLY A 101 0.27 -3.22 2.96
CA GLY A 101 0.84 -4.56 3.15
C GLY A 101 2.25 -4.71 2.59
N ARG A 102 2.48 -4.18 1.38
CA ARG A 102 3.81 -4.19 0.74
C ARG A 102 4.84 -3.32 1.47
N VAL A 103 4.49 -2.09 1.85
CA VAL A 103 5.45 -1.21 2.56
C VAL A 103 5.70 -1.69 3.99
N SER A 104 4.71 -2.33 4.63
CA SER A 104 4.89 -3.01 5.91
C SER A 104 5.90 -4.14 5.82
N ALA A 105 5.92 -4.92 4.72
CA ALA A 105 6.93 -5.95 4.51
C ALA A 105 8.35 -5.37 4.48
N LEU A 106 8.54 -4.25 3.77
CA LEU A 106 9.83 -3.55 3.75
C LEU A 106 10.21 -2.99 5.12
N LEU A 107 9.26 -2.37 5.83
CA LEU A 107 9.48 -1.81 7.15
C LEU A 107 9.94 -2.86 8.15
N VAL A 108 9.27 -4.01 8.21
CA VAL A 108 9.61 -5.04 9.19
C VAL A 108 10.94 -5.70 8.89
N LEU A 109 11.27 -5.87 7.60
CA LEU A 109 12.48 -6.54 7.14
C LEU A 109 13.70 -5.63 7.20
N GLU A 110 13.62 -4.44 6.59
CA GLU A 110 14.78 -3.57 6.35
C GLU A 110 14.73 -2.26 7.14
N ALA A 111 13.65 -1.95 7.87
CA ALA A 111 13.44 -0.64 8.47
C ALA A 111 13.53 0.52 7.44
N ARG A 112 13.03 0.26 6.24
CA ARG A 112 12.92 1.22 5.14
C ARG A 112 11.47 1.37 4.71
N ALA A 113 11.14 2.48 4.04
CA ALA A 113 9.84 2.66 3.40
C ALA A 113 9.95 3.47 2.11
N TRP A 114 9.29 3.05 1.03
CA TRP A 114 8.92 3.99 -0.03
C TRP A 114 7.73 4.84 0.43
N ASP A 115 7.33 5.82 -0.38
CA ASP A 115 6.13 6.63 -0.10
C ASP A 115 4.85 5.92 -0.55
N PRO A 116 3.97 5.48 0.37
CA PRO A 116 2.70 4.84 0.05
C PRO A 116 1.57 5.87 -0.21
N GLY A 117 1.91 7.13 -0.44
CA GLY A 117 0.97 8.18 -0.78
C GLY A 117 0.26 7.96 -2.11
N ILE A 118 -0.98 8.42 -2.19
CA ILE A 118 -1.90 8.19 -3.31
C ILE A 118 -1.37 8.72 -4.65
N ASP A 119 -0.59 9.80 -4.58
CA ASP A 119 0.08 10.47 -5.68
C ASP A 119 1.29 9.68 -6.19
N ASN A 120 1.91 8.88 -5.32
CA ASN A 120 3.07 8.07 -5.66
C ASN A 120 2.72 6.66 -6.13
N LEU A 121 1.53 6.15 -5.80
CA LEU A 121 1.15 4.76 -6.03
C LEU A 121 0.53 4.51 -7.41
N TRP A 122 0.91 3.37 -7.98
CA TRP A 122 0.34 2.77 -9.17
C TRP A 122 -0.09 1.34 -8.89
N ILE A 123 -1.12 0.89 -9.58
CA ILE A 123 -1.68 -0.46 -9.47
C ILE A 123 -1.55 -1.15 -10.82
N HIS A 124 -0.97 -2.35 -10.81
CA HIS A 124 -0.97 -3.21 -11.99
C HIS A 124 -2.06 -4.26 -11.85
N MET A 125 -2.76 -4.51 -12.97
CA MET A 125 -3.75 -5.57 -13.07
C MET A 125 -3.17 -6.75 -13.87
N ASP A 126 -3.30 -7.96 -13.36
CA ASP A 126 -3.00 -9.16 -14.13
C ASP A 126 -4.09 -9.46 -15.19
N SER A 127 -3.95 -10.56 -15.92
CA SER A 127 -4.95 -11.01 -16.89
C SER A 127 -6.29 -11.38 -16.23
N ASP A 128 -6.23 -11.80 -14.98
CA ASP A 128 -7.35 -12.26 -14.18
C ASP A 128 -7.97 -11.12 -13.36
N GLY A 129 -7.59 -9.87 -13.64
CA GLY A 129 -8.15 -8.68 -12.99
C GLY A 129 -7.85 -8.59 -11.50
N GLY A 130 -6.87 -9.37 -11.02
CA GLY A 130 -6.28 -9.23 -9.71
C GLY A 130 -5.19 -8.16 -9.69
N ILE A 131 -4.90 -7.64 -8.50
CA ILE A 131 -3.72 -6.78 -8.29
C ILE A 131 -2.53 -7.68 -7.97
N ASP A 132 -1.57 -7.75 -8.88
CA ASP A 132 -0.36 -8.56 -8.69
C ASP A 132 0.88 -7.69 -8.40
N TRP A 133 0.91 -6.42 -8.81
CA TRP A 133 1.99 -5.47 -8.46
C TRP A 133 1.45 -4.13 -7.98
N ALA A 134 2.23 -3.51 -7.09
CA ALA A 134 2.16 -2.07 -6.86
C ALA A 134 3.35 -1.38 -7.55
N GLY A 135 3.21 -0.09 -7.85
CA GLY A 135 4.24 0.70 -8.48
C GLY A 135 4.43 2.01 -7.73
N VAL A 136 5.65 2.53 -7.74
CA VAL A 136 5.98 3.83 -7.16
C VAL A 136 6.54 4.76 -8.23
N ALA A 137 5.98 5.97 -8.33
CA ALA A 137 6.43 6.97 -9.28
C ALA A 137 7.82 7.53 -8.91
N SER A 138 7.98 7.90 -7.65
CA SER A 138 9.21 8.30 -7.00
C SER A 138 9.81 7.10 -6.26
N PRO A 139 11.01 6.64 -6.65
CA PRO A 139 11.66 5.49 -6.02
C PRO A 139 12.39 5.86 -4.71
N ILE A 140 12.19 7.07 -4.17
CA ILE A 140 12.94 7.56 -3.02
C ILE A 140 12.56 6.78 -1.75
N LEU A 141 13.54 6.13 -1.14
CA LEU A 141 13.38 5.40 0.12
C LEU A 141 13.58 6.30 1.34
N ARG A 142 12.80 6.07 2.38
CA ARG A 142 13.01 6.62 3.72
C ARG A 142 13.79 5.57 4.51
N VAL A 143 14.90 5.99 5.08
CA VAL A 143 15.86 5.12 5.77
C VAL A 143 16.22 5.71 7.13
N LEU A 144 16.82 4.91 8.00
CA LEU A 144 17.30 5.33 9.32
C LEU A 144 18.77 5.79 9.26
N PRO A 145 19.29 6.53 10.26
CA PRO A 145 20.66 7.03 10.25
C PRO A 145 21.72 5.92 10.21
N GLU A 146 21.41 4.74 10.76
CA GLU A 146 22.25 3.54 10.77
C GLU A 146 22.20 2.72 9.47
N ASP A 147 21.30 3.08 8.54
CA ASP A 147 21.19 2.39 7.26
C ASP A 147 22.40 2.69 6.38
N SER A 148 22.92 1.67 5.67
CA SER A 148 24.08 1.85 4.78
C SER A 148 23.82 2.80 3.61
N ALA A 149 22.56 3.04 3.26
CA ALA A 149 22.15 3.98 2.22
C ALA A 149 21.80 5.38 2.79
N ALA A 150 22.02 5.63 4.08
CA ALA A 150 21.80 6.95 4.67
C ALA A 150 22.71 8.00 4.00
N GLY A 151 22.12 9.08 3.49
CA GLY A 151 22.83 10.13 2.77
C GLY A 151 23.11 9.82 1.29
N GLU A 152 22.81 8.62 0.81
CA GLU A 152 22.96 8.26 -0.60
C GLU A 152 21.89 8.93 -1.49
N PRO A 153 22.20 9.24 -2.76
CA PRO A 153 21.21 9.75 -3.70
C PRO A 153 20.01 8.80 -3.83
N GLY A 154 18.82 9.34 -3.63
CA GLY A 154 17.58 8.56 -3.69
C GLY A 154 17.10 8.05 -2.32
N THR A 155 17.71 8.49 -1.23
CA THR A 155 17.18 8.29 0.12
C THR A 155 16.80 9.61 0.80
N VAL A 156 15.93 9.49 1.80
CA VAL A 156 15.64 10.52 2.80
C VAL A 156 15.88 9.88 4.16
N THR A 157 16.92 10.34 4.86
CA THR A 157 17.21 9.87 6.21
C THR A 157 16.25 10.50 7.20
N LEU A 158 15.48 9.68 7.90
CA LEU A 158 14.62 10.10 9.01
C LEU A 158 15.38 9.98 10.33
N PRO A 159 15.06 10.79 11.35
CA PRO A 159 15.89 10.89 12.55
C PRO A 159 15.83 9.65 13.46
N CYS A 160 14.77 8.85 13.37
CA CYS A 160 14.60 7.64 14.16
C CYS A 160 13.49 6.74 13.60
N GLU A 161 13.44 5.49 14.08
CA GLU A 161 12.40 4.51 13.71
C GLU A 161 10.98 5.03 13.96
N GLN A 162 10.76 5.76 15.07
CA GLN A 162 9.46 6.34 15.36
C GLN A 162 9.02 7.34 14.27
N ALA A 163 9.96 8.17 13.77
CA ALA A 163 9.66 9.12 12.71
C ALA A 163 9.32 8.42 11.38
N LEU A 164 10.02 7.32 11.07
CA LEU A 164 9.71 6.47 9.91
C LEU A 164 8.31 5.87 9.98
N LEU A 165 7.92 5.34 11.14
CA LEU A 165 6.61 4.73 11.35
C LEU A 165 5.48 5.76 11.32
N VAL A 166 5.64 6.90 11.99
CA VAL A 166 4.66 8.00 11.98
C VAL A 166 4.47 8.55 10.57
N TRP A 167 5.57 8.81 9.86
CA TRP A 167 5.51 9.28 8.48
C TRP A 167 4.80 8.27 7.58
N THR A 168 5.15 6.98 7.67
CA THR A 168 4.53 5.93 6.86
C THR A 168 3.04 5.81 7.17
N ALA A 169 2.66 5.84 8.46
CA ALA A 169 1.28 5.77 8.89
C ALA A 169 0.43 6.93 8.33
N HIS A 170 0.94 8.17 8.35
CA HIS A 170 0.22 9.31 7.77
C HIS A 170 0.03 9.18 6.25
N ARG A 171 1.06 8.73 5.53
CA ARG A 171 0.97 8.53 4.07
C ARG A 171 0.00 7.39 3.73
N CYS A 172 0.06 6.27 4.45
CA CYS A 172 -0.89 5.17 4.32
C CYS A 172 -2.32 5.62 4.61
N THR A 173 -2.58 6.27 5.74
CA THR A 173 -3.93 6.70 6.15
C THR A 173 -4.59 7.62 5.11
N THR A 174 -3.81 8.49 4.48
CA THR A 174 -4.32 9.37 3.41
C THR A 174 -4.79 8.55 2.19
N SER A 175 -3.96 7.62 1.72
CA SER A 175 -4.29 6.74 0.58
C SER A 175 -5.44 5.78 0.90
N LEU A 176 -5.40 5.15 2.07
CA LEU A 176 -6.41 4.21 2.54
C LEU A 176 -7.77 4.89 2.75
N GLY A 177 -7.79 6.14 3.21
CA GLY A 177 -9.02 6.92 3.31
C GLY A 177 -9.65 7.24 1.95
N ALA A 178 -8.85 7.42 0.90
CA ALA A 178 -9.36 7.55 -0.47
C ALA A 178 -9.87 6.21 -1.03
N VAL A 179 -9.12 5.13 -0.82
CA VAL A 179 -9.52 3.78 -1.21
C VAL A 179 -10.84 3.39 -0.54
N PHE A 180 -10.98 3.62 0.77
CA PHE A 180 -12.20 3.31 1.51
C PHE A 180 -13.41 4.04 0.90
N ARG A 181 -13.30 5.35 0.67
CA ARG A 181 -14.38 6.15 0.06
C ARG A 181 -14.78 5.61 -1.31
N ALA A 182 -13.80 5.36 -2.18
CA ALA A 182 -14.05 4.84 -3.52
C ALA A 182 -14.77 3.48 -3.53
N ILE A 183 -14.48 2.62 -2.55
CA ILE A 183 -15.19 1.33 -2.40
C ILE A 183 -16.57 1.54 -1.77
N ALA A 184 -16.66 2.28 -0.67
CA ALA A 184 -17.90 2.48 0.09
C ALA A 184 -18.99 3.19 -0.74
N ASP A 185 -18.59 4.02 -1.72
CA ASP A 185 -19.51 4.67 -2.64
C ASP A 185 -20.16 3.69 -3.64
N ARG A 186 -19.63 2.46 -3.80
CA ARG A 186 -20.03 1.50 -4.84
C ARG A 186 -20.32 0.09 -4.33
N ALA A 187 -19.94 -0.24 -3.11
CA ALA A 187 -20.03 -1.58 -2.56
C ALA A 187 -20.36 -1.53 -1.05
N PRO A 188 -21.05 -2.54 -0.50
CA PRO A 188 -21.39 -2.61 0.91
C PRO A 188 -20.14 -2.95 1.74
N LEU A 189 -19.42 -1.91 2.18
CA LEU A 189 -18.24 -2.06 3.03
C LEU A 189 -18.32 -1.17 4.26
N ASP A 190 -18.41 -1.81 5.43
CA ASP A 190 -18.36 -1.11 6.71
C ASP A 190 -16.96 -0.57 7.02
N ALA A 191 -16.89 0.63 7.57
CA ALA A 191 -15.62 1.28 7.90
C ALA A 191 -14.79 0.47 8.91
N ARG A 192 -15.42 -0.18 9.90
CA ARG A 192 -14.70 -1.01 10.89
C ARG A 192 -14.12 -2.24 10.23
N VAL A 193 -14.83 -2.85 9.27
CA VAL A 193 -14.32 -3.96 8.45
C VAL A 193 -13.10 -3.50 7.65
N PHE A 194 -13.18 -2.39 6.93
CA PHE A 194 -12.06 -1.87 6.15
C PHE A 194 -10.81 -1.64 7.03
N TRP A 195 -10.96 -0.96 8.17
CA TRP A 195 -9.82 -0.70 9.05
C TRP A 195 -9.30 -1.95 9.77
N ALA A 196 -10.15 -2.94 10.06
CA ALA A 196 -9.69 -4.23 10.55
C ALA A 196 -8.82 -4.95 9.51
N LEU A 197 -9.21 -4.94 8.22
CA LEU A 197 -8.41 -5.51 7.14
C LEU A 197 -7.05 -4.81 6.97
N VAL A 198 -7.00 -3.49 7.20
CA VAL A 198 -5.72 -2.74 7.27
C VAL A 198 -4.83 -3.26 8.40
N GLY A 199 -5.42 -3.48 9.59
CA GLY A 199 -4.72 -4.09 10.72
C GLY A 199 -4.20 -5.49 10.40
N ASP A 200 -5.03 -6.33 9.80
CA ASP A 200 -4.69 -7.69 9.40
C ASP A 200 -3.56 -7.73 8.38
N ALA A 201 -3.54 -6.81 7.41
CA ALA A 201 -2.45 -6.69 6.43
C ALA A 201 -1.10 -6.38 7.11
N ILE A 202 -1.09 -5.46 8.09
CA ILE A 202 0.12 -5.11 8.86
C ILE A 202 0.57 -6.31 9.73
N LEU A 203 -0.37 -6.94 10.43
CA LEU A 203 -0.10 -8.09 11.29
C LEU A 203 0.44 -9.28 10.47
N GLY A 204 -0.19 -9.55 9.33
CA GLY A 204 0.24 -10.57 8.38
C GLY A 204 1.68 -10.34 7.92
N ALA A 205 2.00 -9.13 7.44
CA ALA A 205 3.37 -8.79 7.05
C ALA A 205 4.35 -8.97 8.21
N SER A 206 4.03 -8.46 9.40
CA SER A 206 4.91 -8.53 10.59
C SER A 206 5.14 -9.94 11.13
N THR A 207 4.26 -10.88 10.78
CA THR A 207 4.34 -12.29 11.21
C THR A 207 5.04 -13.14 10.15
N TYR A 208 4.59 -13.05 8.90
CA TYR A 208 5.05 -13.93 7.83
C TYR A 208 6.38 -13.50 7.22
N VAL A 209 6.61 -12.20 7.02
CA VAL A 209 7.82 -11.72 6.33
C VAL A 209 9.10 -12.10 7.10
N PRO A 210 9.20 -11.93 8.43
CA PRO A 210 10.39 -12.36 9.14
C PRO A 210 10.64 -13.86 9.05
N ILE A 211 9.60 -14.69 9.08
CA ILE A 211 9.70 -16.15 8.95
C ILE A 211 10.24 -16.50 7.56
N LEU A 212 9.65 -15.92 6.50
CA LEU A 212 10.06 -16.16 5.12
C LEU A 212 11.50 -15.69 4.86
N ALA A 213 11.93 -14.61 5.50
CA ALA A 213 13.29 -14.07 5.37
C ALA A 213 14.33 -14.78 6.25
N GLY A 214 13.94 -15.71 7.14
CA GLY A 214 14.83 -16.25 8.17
C GLY A 214 15.34 -15.17 9.14
N ALA A 215 14.59 -14.08 9.31
CA ALA A 215 14.93 -12.94 10.15
C ALA A 215 14.29 -13.04 11.54
N SER A 216 14.60 -12.10 12.42
CA SER A 216 14.08 -12.08 13.79
C SER A 216 12.56 -11.83 13.82
N ALA A 217 11.79 -12.85 14.22
CA ALA A 217 10.34 -12.75 14.41
C ALA A 217 9.96 -11.71 15.48
N SER A 218 10.75 -11.57 16.55
CA SER A 218 10.48 -10.59 17.61
C SER A 218 10.69 -9.15 17.13
N ALA A 219 11.71 -8.91 16.30
CA ALA A 219 11.93 -7.60 15.69
C ALA A 219 10.81 -7.22 14.72
N GLY A 220 10.36 -8.18 13.90
CA GLY A 220 9.23 -7.98 12.99
C GLY A 220 7.93 -7.69 13.73
N ALA A 221 7.60 -8.47 14.76
CA ALA A 221 6.42 -8.25 15.60
C ALA A 221 6.47 -6.88 16.31
N ARG A 222 7.63 -6.47 16.83
CA ARG A 222 7.81 -5.15 17.45
C ARG A 222 7.51 -4.03 16.45
N ARG A 223 8.08 -4.08 15.24
CA ARG A 223 7.86 -3.05 14.20
C ARG A 223 6.41 -3.03 13.71
N GLY A 224 5.79 -4.19 13.54
CA GLY A 224 4.37 -4.29 13.19
C GLY A 224 3.48 -3.64 14.24
N GLN A 225 3.73 -3.92 15.52
CA GLN A 225 2.99 -3.33 16.62
C GLN A 225 3.18 -1.81 16.70
N LEU A 226 4.41 -1.30 16.52
CA LEU A 226 4.67 0.14 16.49
C LEU A 226 4.02 0.82 15.28
N LEU A 227 3.95 0.17 14.11
CA LEU A 227 3.22 0.69 12.96
C LEU A 227 1.72 0.77 13.24
N LEU A 228 1.13 -0.26 13.86
CA LEU A 228 -0.28 -0.23 14.28
C LEU A 228 -0.55 0.92 15.28
N ASP A 229 0.35 1.16 16.22
CA ASP A 229 0.25 2.27 17.16
C ASP A 229 0.34 3.63 16.44
N ALA A 230 1.25 3.76 15.47
CA ALA A 230 1.35 4.96 14.64
C ALA A 230 0.08 5.18 13.78
N MET A 231 -0.54 4.11 13.25
CA MET A 231 -1.80 4.20 12.52
C MET A 231 -2.95 4.67 13.42
N VAL A 232 -3.06 4.14 14.65
CA VAL A 232 -4.04 4.60 15.64
C VAL A 232 -3.82 6.05 16.02
N ALA A 233 -2.57 6.46 16.25
CA ALA A 233 -2.21 7.85 16.54
C ALA A 233 -2.54 8.79 15.36
N ALA A 234 -2.45 8.30 14.12
CA ALA A 234 -2.88 9.02 12.92
C ALA A 234 -4.41 9.03 12.71
N GLY A 235 -5.19 8.45 13.63
CA GLY A 235 -6.66 8.43 13.60
C GLY A 235 -7.29 7.24 12.88
N ALA A 236 -6.50 6.24 12.45
CA ALA A 236 -7.01 5.04 11.79
C ALA A 236 -7.33 3.92 12.82
N PRO A 237 -8.58 3.46 12.97
CA PRO A 237 -8.98 2.48 13.97
C PRO A 237 -8.62 1.03 13.58
N VAL A 238 -7.34 0.78 13.31
CA VAL A 238 -6.81 -0.51 12.78
C VAL A 238 -6.84 -1.67 13.76
N ARG A 239 -7.20 -1.42 15.04
CA ARG A 239 -7.37 -2.46 16.07
C ARG A 239 -8.81 -2.93 16.22
N SER A 240 -9.68 -2.50 15.31
CA SER A 240 -11.08 -2.93 15.31
C SER A 240 -11.15 -4.45 15.16
N ARG A 241 -11.78 -5.12 16.13
CA ARG A 241 -12.12 -6.53 15.99
C ARG A 241 -13.52 -6.61 15.38
N VAL A 242 -13.61 -7.04 14.13
CA VAL A 242 -14.89 -7.42 13.55
C VAL A 242 -15.11 -8.90 13.86
N GLY A 243 -16.22 -9.22 14.55
CA GLY A 243 -16.59 -10.61 14.76
C GLY A 243 -16.84 -11.30 13.41
N VAL A 244 -16.43 -12.56 13.29
CA VAL A 244 -16.68 -13.37 12.08
C VAL A 244 -18.18 -13.28 11.72
N PRO A 245 -18.53 -12.84 10.50
CA PRO A 245 -19.91 -12.90 10.03
C PRO A 245 -20.33 -14.38 10.03
N GLY A 246 -21.22 -14.76 10.95
CA GLY A 246 -21.72 -16.14 11.04
C GLY A 246 -21.91 -16.71 12.45
N ARG A 247 -21.30 -16.14 13.50
CA ARG A 247 -21.44 -16.69 14.87
C ARG A 247 -22.62 -16.17 15.69
N ALA A 248 -23.35 -15.17 15.21
CA ALA A 248 -24.48 -14.58 15.93
C ALA A 248 -25.82 -15.34 15.81
N ARG A 249 -25.94 -16.35 14.92
CA ARG A 249 -27.19 -17.11 14.72
C ARG A 249 -27.24 -18.51 15.35
N LEU A 250 -26.31 -18.85 16.24
CA LEU A 250 -26.27 -20.17 16.91
C LEU A 250 -26.43 -20.10 18.44
N ARG A 251 -26.95 -18.99 18.98
CA ARG A 251 -27.30 -18.85 20.40
C ARG A 251 -28.77 -18.53 20.67
N ALA A 252 -29.63 -18.78 19.68
CA ALA A 252 -31.08 -18.75 19.86
C ALA A 252 -31.69 -19.95 19.12
N SER A 253 -31.57 -21.13 19.70
CA SER A 253 -32.38 -22.33 19.45
C SER A 253 -32.25 -23.23 20.67
#